data_AF-A0A960SG85-F1
#
_entry.id   AF-A0A960SG85-F1
#
_cell.length_a   1.000
_cell.length_b   1.000
_cell.length_c   1.000
_cell.angle_alpha   90.00
_cell.angle_beta   90.00
_cell.angle_gamma   90.00
#
_symmetry.space_group_name_H-M   'P 1'
#
loop_
_entity.id
_entity.type
_entity.pdbx_description
1 polymer ?
#
loop_
_entity_poly.entity_id
_entity_poly.type
_entity_poly.pdbx_seq_one_letter_code
_entity_poly.pdbx_strand_id
1 'polypeptide(L)'
;MFEWTEEALSKLNVRKGFRLRGESMTRIEVFSDAAFAFAVTMLVISLSGIPGNYEELVEALKGVPAFAASFTQIMIFWAAHRSWSRRLGMDDPISTLITLGLIFVILVYVYPLRLMMTSFFSYISGGYFPSSFVVTSASEIAGLMIIYGLGVFLVAGSQWALYQ
;
A
#
# COMPACT_ATOMS: atom_id res chain seq x y z
N MET A 1 -10.04 -29.24 -2.81
CA MET A 1 -10.12 -28.31 -3.96
C MET A 1 -11.56 -28.30 -4.40
N PHE A 2 -12.27 -27.17 -4.26
CA PHE A 2 -13.65 -27.06 -4.73
C PHE A 2 -13.62 -27.03 -6.27
N GLU A 3 -14.14 -28.06 -6.93
CA GLU A 3 -14.22 -28.10 -8.38
C GLU A 3 -15.37 -27.21 -8.84
N TRP A 4 -15.04 -26.13 -9.56
CA TRP A 4 -16.03 -25.23 -10.11
C TRP A 4 -16.78 -25.90 -11.26
N THR A 5 -18.06 -26.21 -11.05
CA THR A 5 -18.94 -26.69 -12.12
C THR A 5 -19.53 -25.53 -12.92
N GLU A 6 -19.89 -25.75 -14.18
CA GLU A 6 -20.54 -24.71 -15.02
C GLU A 6 -21.84 -24.18 -14.40
N GLU A 7 -22.57 -25.04 -13.70
CA GLU A 7 -23.80 -24.67 -12.99
C GLU A 7 -23.52 -23.81 -11.74
N ALA A 8 -22.41 -24.02 -11.04
CA ALA A 8 -21.99 -23.17 -9.94
C ALA A 8 -21.51 -21.81 -10.44
N LEU A 9 -20.77 -21.78 -11.56
CA LEU A 9 -20.26 -20.54 -12.15
C LEU A 9 -21.38 -19.68 -12.74
N SER A 10 -22.45 -20.27 -13.29
CA SER A 10 -23.59 -19.52 -13.86
C SER A 10 -24.41 -18.77 -12.81
N LYS A 11 -24.37 -19.22 -11.54
CA LYS A 11 -25.05 -18.59 -10.40
C LYS A 11 -24.28 -17.40 -9.81
N LEU A 12 -23.02 -17.19 -10.20
CA LEU A 12 -22.20 -16.09 -9.68
C LEU A 12 -22.61 -14.74 -10.30
N ASN A 13 -22.53 -13.68 -9.51
CA ASN A 13 -22.77 -12.33 -9.99
C ASN A 13 -21.71 -11.93 -11.03
N VAL A 14 -22.19 -11.37 -12.15
CA VAL A 14 -21.33 -10.85 -13.22
C VAL A 14 -21.22 -9.33 -13.10
N ARG A 15 -19.99 -8.82 -13.02
CA ARG A 15 -19.71 -7.37 -13.14
C ARG A 15 -18.65 -7.14 -14.20
N LYS A 16 -18.95 -6.23 -15.15
CA LYS A 16 -18.05 -5.87 -16.26
C LYS A 16 -17.47 -7.08 -17.00
N GLY A 17 -18.29 -8.11 -17.23
CA GLY A 17 -17.88 -9.34 -17.92
C GLY A 17 -17.13 -10.38 -17.08
N PHE A 18 -16.83 -10.10 -15.81
CA PHE A 18 -16.20 -11.06 -14.90
C PHE A 18 -17.21 -11.67 -13.93
N ARG A 19 -17.18 -13.01 -13.79
CA ARG A 19 -17.89 -13.76 -12.73
C ARG A 19 -17.10 -13.60 -11.43
N LEU A 20 -17.74 -13.06 -10.39
CA LEU A 20 -17.11 -12.81 -9.10
C LEU A 20 -17.06 -14.11 -8.28
N ARG A 21 -15.87 -14.65 -8.03
CA ARG A 21 -15.69 -15.90 -7.24
C ARG A 21 -15.48 -15.64 -5.75
N GLY A 22 -14.97 -14.46 -5.38
CA GLY A 22 -14.74 -14.05 -3.99
C GLY A 22 -15.89 -13.26 -3.39
N GLU A 23 -17.13 -13.78 -3.45
CA GLU A 23 -18.28 -13.12 -2.80
C GLU A 23 -18.37 -13.43 -1.30
N SER A 24 -17.92 -14.62 -0.90
CA SER A 24 -17.72 -14.95 0.51
C SER A 24 -16.37 -14.41 0.98
N MET A 25 -16.38 -13.50 1.97
CA MET A 25 -15.14 -13.00 2.56
C MET A 25 -14.34 -14.14 3.18
N THR A 26 -13.09 -14.31 2.73
CA THR A 26 -12.18 -15.30 3.32
C THR A 26 -11.43 -14.69 4.51
N ARG A 27 -10.89 -15.54 5.41
CA ARG A 27 -10.09 -15.06 6.55
C ARG A 27 -8.84 -14.30 6.10
N ILE A 28 -8.22 -14.73 4.99
CA ILE A 28 -7.03 -14.08 4.46
C ILE A 28 -7.33 -12.69 3.88
N GLU A 29 -8.50 -12.48 3.28
CA GLU A 29 -8.95 -11.16 2.83
C GLU A 29 -9.18 -10.20 4.01
N VAL A 30 -9.82 -10.67 5.07
CA VAL A 30 -10.01 -9.86 6.29
C VAL A 30 -8.66 -9.51 6.92
N PHE A 31 -7.73 -10.46 6.94
CA PHE A 31 -6.38 -10.22 7.44
C PHE A 31 -5.61 -9.22 6.58
N SER A 32 -5.70 -9.31 5.25
CA SER A 32 -5.02 -8.37 4.34
C SER A 32 -5.62 -6.97 4.44
N ASP A 33 -6.94 -6.82 4.50
CA ASP A 33 -7.62 -5.55 4.73
C ASP A 33 -7.18 -4.91 6.05
N ALA A 34 -7.11 -5.70 7.13
CA ALA A 34 -6.62 -5.24 8.43
C ALA A 34 -5.15 -4.80 8.37
N ALA A 35 -4.29 -5.52 7.63
CA ALA A 35 -2.89 -5.16 7.48
C ALA A 35 -2.70 -3.87 6.67
N PHE A 36 -3.48 -3.66 5.60
CA PHE A 36 -3.47 -2.40 4.84
C PHE A 36 -3.96 -1.21 5.69
N ALA A 37 -5.02 -1.41 6.47
CA ALA A 37 -5.48 -0.40 7.42
C ALA A 37 -4.39 -0.08 8.45
N PHE A 38 -3.73 -1.10 8.99
CA PHE A 38 -2.63 -0.94 9.93
C PHE A 38 -1.43 -0.18 9.31
N ALA A 39 -1.05 -0.50 8.07
CA ALA A 39 0.00 0.21 7.33
C ALA A 39 -0.31 1.71 7.19
N VAL A 40 -1.57 2.05 6.89
CA VAL A 40 -2.03 3.45 6.87
C VAL A 40 -1.97 4.08 8.25
N THR A 41 -2.35 3.38 9.32
CA THR A 41 -2.24 3.94 10.68
C THR A 41 -0.78 4.16 11.09
N MET A 42 0.13 3.27 10.71
CA MET A 42 1.58 3.47 10.92
C MET A 42 2.08 4.70 10.18
N LEU A 43 1.59 4.94 8.96
CA LEU A 43 1.91 6.14 8.21
C LEU A 43 1.45 7.40 8.95
N VAL A 44 0.25 7.41 9.53
CA VAL A 44 -0.25 8.53 10.36
C VAL A 44 0.59 8.70 11.63
N ILE A 45 0.85 7.63 12.38
CA ILE A 45 1.59 7.70 13.65
C ILE A 45 3.04 8.14 13.42
N SER A 46 3.58 7.86 12.24
CA SER A 46 4.92 8.32 11.89
C SER A 46 5.00 9.85 11.77
N LEU A 47 3.88 10.57 11.60
CA LEU A 47 3.83 12.04 11.63
C LEU A 47 4.54 12.59 12.87
N SER A 48 5.08 13.80 12.72
CA SER A 48 5.86 14.51 13.75
C SER A 48 5.17 14.45 15.12
N GLY A 49 5.95 14.54 16.20
CA GLY A 49 5.45 14.47 17.58
C GLY A 49 4.27 15.40 17.85
N ILE A 50 3.52 15.10 18.91
CA ILE A 50 2.31 15.86 19.30
C ILE A 50 2.70 17.34 19.50
N PRO A 51 2.09 18.28 18.76
CA PRO A 51 2.44 19.70 18.86
C PRO A 51 2.03 20.26 20.22
N GLY A 52 2.93 21.02 20.85
CA GLY A 52 2.70 21.67 22.16
C GLY A 52 2.07 23.06 22.06
N ASN A 53 2.10 23.68 20.87
CA ASN A 53 1.56 25.01 20.61
C ASN A 53 1.02 25.16 19.16
N TYR A 54 0.42 26.32 18.87
CA TYR A 54 -0.21 26.58 17.57
C TYR A 54 0.79 26.62 16.40
N GLU A 55 1.99 27.17 16.60
CA GLU A 55 3.00 27.25 15.54
C GLU A 55 3.50 25.86 15.15
N GLU A 56 3.75 25.00 16.14
CA GLU A 56 4.09 23.59 15.92
C GLU A 56 2.95 22.82 15.23
N LEU A 57 1.68 23.13 15.53
CA LEU A 57 0.54 22.53 14.85
C LEU A 57 0.52 22.92 13.37
N VAL A 58 0.72 24.19 13.05
CA VAL A 58 0.78 24.67 11.66
C VAL A 58 1.92 23.99 10.90
N GLU A 59 3.08 23.83 11.54
CA GLU A 59 4.22 23.12 10.96
C GLU A 59 3.92 21.63 10.75
N ALA A 60 3.27 20.96 11.70
CA ALA A 60 2.86 19.57 11.55
C ALA A 60 1.87 19.39 10.38
N LEU A 61 0.94 20.33 10.18
CA LEU A 61 -0.03 20.30 9.08
C LEU A 61 0.63 20.44 7.70
N LYS A 62 1.83 21.01 7.59
CA LYS A 62 2.59 21.01 6.34
C LYS A 62 3.02 19.60 5.89
N GLY A 63 3.00 18.61 6.77
CA GLY A 63 3.24 17.21 6.42
C GLY A 63 2.06 16.52 5.70
N VAL A 64 0.87 17.12 5.71
CA VAL A 64 -0.36 16.52 5.18
C VAL A 64 -0.28 16.18 3.68
N PRO A 65 0.30 17.01 2.79
CA PRO A 65 0.42 16.65 1.37
C PRO A 65 1.26 15.40 1.12
N ALA A 66 2.40 15.27 1.82
CA ALA A 66 3.25 14.08 1.73
C ALA A 66 2.52 12.84 2.27
N PHE A 67 1.83 12.98 3.40
CA PHE A 67 0.96 11.93 3.94
C PHE A 67 -0.12 11.50 2.94
N ALA A 68 -0.83 12.44 2.33
CA ALA A 68 -1.89 12.16 1.37
C ALA A 68 -1.37 11.42 0.13
N ALA A 69 -0.18 11.78 -0.36
CA ALA A 69 0.45 11.08 -1.47
C ALA A 69 0.86 9.65 -1.10
N SER A 70 1.50 9.46 0.06
CA SER A 70 1.84 8.13 0.59
C SER A 70 0.59 7.28 0.82
N PHE A 71 -0.46 7.84 1.42
CA PHE A 71 -1.76 7.18 1.62
C PHE A 71 -2.34 6.73 0.29
N THR A 72 -2.38 7.62 -0.70
CA THR A 72 -2.91 7.31 -2.03
C THR A 72 -2.17 6.15 -2.68
N GLN A 73 -0.84 6.10 -2.57
CA GLN A 73 -0.04 5.00 -3.11
C GLN A 73 -0.39 3.65 -2.44
N ILE A 74 -0.52 3.61 -1.11
CA ILE A 74 -0.94 2.39 -0.39
C ILE A 74 -2.36 1.97 -0.81
N MET A 75 -3.27 2.93 -0.98
CA MET A 75 -4.65 2.67 -1.40
C MET A 75 -4.75 2.13 -2.83
N ILE A 76 -3.86 2.56 -3.74
CA ILE A 76 -3.77 1.95 -5.08
C ILE A 76 -3.38 0.48 -4.98
N PHE A 77 -2.39 0.14 -4.15
CA PHE A 77 -2.00 -1.26 -3.94
C PHE A 77 -3.10 -2.10 -3.29
N TRP A 78 -3.76 -1.56 -2.28
CA TRP A 78 -4.91 -2.21 -1.66
C TRP A 78 -6.04 -2.43 -2.66
N ALA A 79 -6.40 -1.42 -3.46
CA ALA A 79 -7.47 -1.52 -4.44
C ALA A 79 -7.17 -2.58 -5.51
N ALA A 80 -5.90 -2.70 -5.93
CA ALA A 80 -5.46 -3.74 -6.86
C ALA A 80 -5.56 -5.14 -6.24
N HIS A 81 -5.11 -5.32 -5.00
CA HIS A 81 -5.23 -6.60 -4.28
C HIS A 81 -6.70 -6.98 -4.02
N ARG A 82 -7.54 -6.03 -3.62
CA ARG A 82 -8.98 -6.23 -3.44
C ARG A 82 -9.69 -6.57 -4.75
N SER A 83 -9.31 -5.95 -5.86
CA SER A 83 -9.83 -6.30 -7.19
C SER A 83 -9.46 -7.73 -7.57
N TRP A 84 -8.22 -8.14 -7.27
CA TRP A 84 -7.77 -9.52 -7.50
C TRP A 84 -8.59 -10.51 -6.66
N SER A 85 -8.68 -10.32 -5.33
CA SER A 85 -9.34 -11.28 -4.45
C SER A 85 -10.83 -11.44 -4.79
N ARG A 86 -11.54 -10.33 -5.09
CA ARG A 86 -12.94 -10.38 -5.53
C ARG A 86 -13.16 -11.14 -6.84
N ARG A 87 -12.23 -11.04 -7.78
CA ARG A 87 -12.34 -11.68 -9.10
C ARG A 87 -12.03 -13.17 -9.02
N LEU A 88 -10.91 -13.52 -8.38
CA LEU A 88 -10.40 -14.88 -8.40
C LEU A 88 -10.82 -15.72 -7.20
N GLY A 89 -11.02 -15.12 -6.03
CA GLY A 89 -11.50 -15.81 -4.82
C GLY A 89 -10.64 -17.02 -4.43
N MET A 90 -9.35 -16.97 -4.72
CA MET A 90 -8.43 -18.08 -4.50
C MET A 90 -8.09 -18.19 -3.01
N ASP A 91 -8.27 -19.39 -2.45
CA ASP A 91 -7.95 -19.73 -1.05
C ASP A 91 -7.02 -20.95 -1.01
N ASP A 92 -5.95 -20.89 -1.81
CA ASP A 92 -4.92 -21.92 -1.88
C ASP A 92 -3.65 -21.52 -1.09
N PRO A 93 -2.79 -22.48 -0.69
CA PRO A 93 -1.62 -22.19 0.12
C PRO A 93 -0.61 -21.24 -0.55
N ILE A 94 -0.50 -21.27 -1.89
CA ILE A 94 0.46 -20.44 -2.62
C ILE A 94 -0.03 -19.00 -2.67
N SER A 95 -1.29 -18.77 -3.03
CA SER A 95 -1.89 -17.42 -2.99
C SER A 95 -1.92 -16.82 -1.60
N THR A 96 -2.13 -17.65 -0.57
CA THR A 96 -2.00 -17.25 0.84
C THR A 96 -0.57 -16.79 1.15
N LEU A 97 0.44 -17.58 0.79
CA LEU A 97 1.84 -17.23 1.03
C LEU A 97 2.25 -15.94 0.30
N ILE A 98 1.85 -15.78 -0.96
CA ILE A 98 2.12 -14.55 -1.73
C ILE A 98 1.42 -13.35 -1.10
N THR A 99 0.19 -13.50 -0.63
CA THR A 99 -0.56 -12.43 0.06
C THR A 99 0.13 -12.04 1.38
N LEU A 100 0.60 -13.01 2.16
CA LEU A 100 1.37 -12.73 3.38
C LEU A 100 2.71 -12.03 3.06
N GLY A 101 3.40 -12.45 1.99
CA GLY A 101 4.60 -11.79 1.49
C GLY A 101 4.34 -10.35 1.06
N LEU A 102 3.25 -10.09 0.32
CA LEU A 102 2.80 -8.76 -0.06
C LEU A 102 2.58 -7.88 1.18
N ILE A 103 1.86 -8.38 2.19
CA ILE A 103 1.60 -7.66 3.44
C ILE A 103 2.92 -7.31 4.13
N PHE A 104 3.84 -8.27 4.25
CA PHE A 104 5.15 -8.04 4.87
C PHE A 104 5.91 -6.92 4.16
N VAL A 105 5.96 -6.95 2.82
CA VAL A 105 6.60 -5.90 2.02
C VAL A 105 5.93 -4.55 2.27
N ILE A 106 4.59 -4.49 2.25
CA ILE A 106 3.84 -3.24 2.48
C ILE A 106 4.18 -2.64 3.85
N LEU A 107 4.23 -3.44 4.91
CA LEU A 107 4.52 -2.96 6.27
C LEU A 107 5.93 -2.37 6.37
N VAL A 108 6.94 -3.01 5.76
CA VAL A 108 8.31 -2.46 5.70
C VAL A 108 8.37 -1.20 4.82
N TYR A 109 7.59 -1.18 3.74
CA TYR A 109 7.61 -0.13 2.73
C TYR A 109 6.97 1.20 3.17
N VAL A 110 6.13 1.19 4.21
CA VAL A 110 5.50 2.42 4.76
C VAL A 110 6.53 3.52 5.04
N TYR A 111 7.66 3.16 5.65
CA TYR A 111 8.66 4.14 6.06
C TYR A 111 9.45 4.74 4.87
N PRO A 112 10.05 3.94 3.97
CA PRO A 112 10.66 4.47 2.74
C PRO A 112 9.71 5.31 1.89
N LEU A 113 8.46 4.88 1.76
CA LEU A 113 7.44 5.61 1.01
C LEU A 113 7.21 7.01 1.60
N ARG A 114 7.12 7.11 2.94
CA ARG A 114 6.96 8.40 3.59
C ARG A 114 8.16 9.31 3.35
N LEU A 115 9.37 8.81 3.56
CA LEU A 115 10.60 9.60 3.37
C LEU A 115 10.74 10.09 1.93
N MET A 116 10.37 9.27 0.96
CA MET A 116 10.34 9.65 -0.45
C MET A 116 9.36 10.80 -0.70
N MET A 117 8.11 10.69 -0.20
CA MET A 117 7.10 11.73 -0.41
C MET A 117 7.45 13.03 0.30
N THR A 118 7.94 12.99 1.54
CA THR A 118 8.39 14.21 2.25
C THR A 118 9.55 14.89 1.52
N SER A 119 10.52 14.11 1.04
CA SER A 119 11.65 14.65 0.26
C SER A 119 11.17 15.26 -1.06
N PHE A 120 10.26 14.59 -1.76
CA PHE A 120 9.69 15.06 -3.02
C PHE A 120 8.94 16.39 -2.84
N PHE A 121 8.03 16.48 -1.87
CA PHE A 121 7.28 17.71 -1.60
C PHE A 121 8.19 18.85 -1.15
N SER A 122 9.21 18.56 -0.33
CA SER A 122 10.19 19.57 0.07
C SER A 122 10.96 20.10 -1.14
N TYR A 123 11.41 19.21 -2.05
CA TYR A 123 12.13 19.59 -3.26
C TYR A 123 11.31 20.48 -4.20
N ILE A 124 10.08 20.07 -4.56
CA ILE A 124 9.24 20.83 -5.50
C ILE A 124 8.76 22.16 -4.94
N SER A 125 8.69 22.28 -3.61
CA SER A 125 8.24 23.50 -2.93
C SER A 125 9.38 24.44 -2.53
N GLY A 126 10.63 24.11 -2.90
CA GLY A 126 11.80 24.90 -2.53
C GLY A 126 12.07 24.95 -1.02
N GLY A 127 11.68 23.90 -0.28
CA GLY A 127 11.86 23.80 1.17
C GLY A 127 10.70 24.33 2.02
N TYR A 128 9.58 24.72 1.41
CA TYR A 128 8.39 25.17 2.16
C TYR A 128 7.78 24.04 3.00
N PHE A 129 7.72 22.82 2.45
CA PHE A 129 7.28 21.63 3.18
C PHE A 129 8.44 20.98 3.95
N PRO A 130 8.21 20.52 5.18
CA PRO A 130 9.25 19.90 6.00
C PRO A 130 9.70 18.58 5.39
N SER A 131 11.01 18.34 5.39
CA SER A 131 11.58 17.03 5.09
C SER A 131 12.05 16.37 6.39
N SER A 132 11.60 15.14 6.64
CA SER A 132 12.12 14.31 7.74
C SER A 132 13.51 13.74 7.43
N PHE A 133 13.97 13.85 6.17
CA PHE A 133 15.27 13.36 5.72
C PHE A 133 16.05 14.49 5.06
N VAL A 134 17.10 14.96 5.73
CA VAL A 134 17.99 15.97 5.16
C VAL A 134 18.93 15.26 4.20
N VAL A 135 18.61 15.33 2.91
CA VAL A 135 19.47 14.84 1.85
C VAL A 135 20.69 15.76 1.75
N THR A 136 21.87 15.23 2.02
CA THR A 136 23.12 15.98 1.95
C THR A 136 23.91 15.69 0.68
N SER A 137 23.65 14.55 0.02
CA SER A 137 24.40 14.09 -1.14
C SER A 137 23.53 13.46 -2.22
N ALA A 138 23.98 13.54 -3.49
CA ALA A 138 23.32 12.87 -4.61
C ALA A 138 23.25 11.33 -4.45
N SER A 139 24.21 10.74 -3.76
CA SER A 139 24.22 9.31 -3.40
C SER A 139 23.09 8.93 -2.46
N GLU A 140 22.73 9.79 -1.50
CA GLU A 140 21.60 9.55 -0.60
C GLU A 140 20.26 9.58 -1.35
N ILE A 141 20.10 10.50 -2.31
CA ILE A 141 18.92 10.54 -3.19
C ILE A 141 18.81 9.25 -3.98
N ALA A 142 19.92 8.81 -4.60
CA ALA A 142 19.95 7.58 -5.37
C ALA A 142 19.61 6.36 -4.50
N GLY A 143 20.17 6.28 -3.29
CA GLY A 143 19.83 5.23 -2.31
C GLY A 143 18.35 5.21 -1.96
N LEU A 144 17.76 6.38 -1.65
CA LEU A 144 16.33 6.50 -1.35
C LEU A 144 15.45 6.06 -2.52
N MET A 145 15.83 6.45 -3.75
CA MET A 145 15.14 6.05 -4.99
C MET A 145 15.23 4.54 -5.23
N ILE A 146 16.38 3.91 -4.97
CA ILE A 146 16.56 2.46 -5.10
C ILE A 146 15.70 1.72 -4.09
N ILE A 147 15.72 2.13 -2.81
CA ILE A 147 14.90 1.51 -1.77
C ILE A 147 13.40 1.65 -2.10
N TYR A 148 12.99 2.84 -2.53
CA TYR A 148 11.62 3.11 -2.97
C TYR A 148 11.22 2.23 -4.17
N GLY A 149 12.07 2.20 -5.21
CA GLY A 149 11.82 1.45 -6.43
C GLY A 149 11.75 -0.06 -6.18
N LEU A 150 12.63 -0.59 -5.32
CA LEU A 150 12.61 -1.99 -4.92
C LEU A 150 11.30 -2.35 -4.20
N GLY A 151 10.81 -1.48 -3.31
CA GLY A 151 9.52 -1.69 -2.65
C GLY A 151 8.35 -1.75 -3.63
N VAL A 152 8.27 -0.80 -4.57
CA VAL A 152 7.24 -0.81 -5.63
C VAL A 152 7.36 -2.08 -6.49
N PHE A 153 8.58 -2.45 -6.87
CA PHE A 153 8.83 -3.65 -7.68
C PHE A 153 8.34 -4.92 -6.97
N LEU A 154 8.66 -5.08 -5.69
CA LEU A 154 8.23 -6.25 -4.90
C LEU A 154 6.70 -6.30 -4.77
N VAL A 155 6.05 -5.17 -4.47
CA VAL A 155 4.58 -5.09 -4.38
C VAL A 155 3.93 -5.45 -5.72
N ALA A 156 4.41 -4.84 -6.81
CA ALA A 156 3.89 -5.11 -8.15
C ALA A 156 4.14 -6.57 -8.58
N GLY A 157 5.32 -7.11 -8.25
CA GLY A 157 5.69 -8.50 -8.51
C GLY A 157 4.80 -9.49 -7.75
N SER A 158 4.52 -9.23 -6.46
CA SER A 158 3.58 -10.03 -5.68
C SER A 158 2.17 -9.98 -6.27
N GLN A 159 1.70 -8.79 -6.68
CA GLN A 159 0.39 -8.66 -7.32
C GLN A 159 0.33 -9.41 -8.64
N TRP A 160 1.36 -9.31 -9.48
CA TRP A 160 1.45 -10.03 -10.74
C TRP A 160 1.47 -11.56 -10.53
N ALA A 161 2.22 -12.04 -9.55
CA ALA A 161 2.32 -13.46 -9.22
C ALA A 161 0.97 -14.05 -8.78
N LEU A 162 0.08 -13.24 -8.18
CA LEU A 162 -1.27 -13.66 -7.82
C LEU A 162 -2.19 -13.88 -9.05
N TYR A 163 -1.86 -13.31 -10.22
CA TYR A 163 -2.63 -13.49 -11.46
C TYR A 163 -2.18 -14.69 -12.30
N GLN A 164 -1.07 -15.34 -11.95
CA GLN A 164 -0.57 -16.55 -12.62
C GLN A 164 -1.16 -17.80 -11.97
#